data_AF-A0A183NHG9-F1
#
_entry.id   AF-A0A183NHG9-F1
#
_cell.length_a   1.000
_cell.length_b   1.000
_cell.length_c   1.000
_cell.angle_alpha   90.00
_cell.angle_beta   90.00
_cell.angle_gamma   90.00
#
_symmetry.space_group_name_H-M   'P 1'
#
loop_
_entity.id
_entity.type
_entity.pdbx_description
1 polymer ?
#
loop_
_entity_poly.entity_id
_entity_poly.type
_entity_poly.pdbx_seq_one_letter_code
_entity_poly.pdbx_strand_id
1 'polypeptide(L)' 'MEYRLSQKMTKNPDFYEGVRACLIDKDNTPKWNPNNLTSVDMNQIQSYFNQLPENDEWRPE' A
#
# COMPACT_ATOMS: atom_id res chain seq x y z
N MET A 1 -6.33 -10.47 8.41
CA MET A 1 -6.58 -9.20 7.67
C MET A 1 -5.29 -8.65 7.07
N GLU A 2 -4.19 -8.81 7.78
CA GLU A 2 -2.82 -8.45 7.48
C GLU A 2 -2.39 -8.89 6.07
N TYR A 3 -2.69 -10.12 5.67
CA TYR A 3 -2.40 -10.62 4.32
C TYR A 3 -3.09 -9.77 3.22
N ARG A 4 -4.38 -9.42 3.38
CA ARG A 4 -5.07 -8.58 2.40
C ARG A 4 -4.43 -7.21 2.27
N LEU A 5 -4.02 -6.64 3.41
CA LEU A 5 -3.36 -5.35 3.46
C LEU A 5 -2.00 -5.40 2.76
N SER A 6 -1.18 -6.43 3.02
CA SER A 6 0.13 -6.56 2.35
C SER A 6 0.00 -6.74 0.84
N GLN A 7 -0.94 -7.55 0.37
CA GLN A 7 -1.16 -7.76 -1.06
C GLN A 7 -1.63 -6.50 -1.79
N LYS A 8 -2.43 -5.64 -1.13
CA LYS A 8 -2.87 -4.37 -1.72
C LYS A 8 -1.79 -3.29 -1.63
N MET A 9 -1.07 -3.20 -0.51
CA MET A 9 -0.01 -2.21 -0.31
C MET A 9 1.14 -2.40 -1.30
N THR A 10 1.55 -3.64 -1.56
CA THR A 10 2.61 -3.94 -2.55
C THR A 10 2.24 -3.56 -3.99
N LYS A 11 0.95 -3.44 -4.30
CA LYS A 11 0.44 -2.95 -5.59
C LYS A 11 0.36 -1.42 -5.67
N ASN A 12 0.46 -0.71 -4.54
CA ASN A 12 0.46 0.75 -4.50
C ASN A 12 1.83 1.29 -4.98
N PRO A 13 1.88 2.25 -5.92
CA PRO A 13 3.13 2.90 -6.33
C PRO A 13 3.98 3.44 -5.17
N ASP A 14 3.35 3.94 -4.10
CA ASP A 14 4.05 4.47 -2.94
C ASP A 14 4.87 3.39 -2.21
N PHE A 15 4.51 2.11 -2.31
CA PHE A 15 5.34 1.06 -1.71
C PHE A 15 6.76 1.04 -2.31
N TYR A 16 6.86 1.15 -3.64
CA TYR A 16 8.13 1.20 -4.34
C TYR A 16 8.89 2.49 -4.04
N GLU A 17 8.20 3.62 -3.92
CA GLU A 17 8.82 4.90 -3.57
C GLU A 17 9.42 4.87 -2.15
N GLY A 18 8.73 4.24 -1.19
CA GLY A 18 9.26 4.04 0.14
C GLY A 18 10.53 3.18 0.15
N VAL A 19 10.53 2.10 -0.63
CA VAL A 19 11.71 1.24 -0.81
C VAL A 19 12.86 2.01 -1.46
N ARG A 20 12.57 2.79 -2.51
CA ARG A 20 13.57 3.64 -3.17
C ARG A 20 14.21 4.61 -2.18
N ALA A 21 13.40 5.39 -1.47
CA ALA A 21 13.87 6.43 -0.57
C ALA A 21 14.64 5.89 0.65
N CYS A 22 14.24 4.72 1.19
CA CYS A 22 14.82 4.14 2.41
C CYS A 22 15.99 3.18 2.13
N LEU A 23 15.89 2.34 1.09
CA LEU A 23 16.80 1.22 0.89
C LEU A 23 17.71 1.37 -0.34
N ILE A 24 17.23 2.00 -1.42
CA ILE A 24 17.98 2.12 -2.67
C ILE A 24 18.81 3.41 -2.67
N ASP A 25 18.15 4.55 -2.80
CA ASP A 25 18.79 5.86 -2.91
C ASP A 25 19.19 6.39 -1.53
N LYS A 26 18.50 5.93 -0.48
CA LYS A 26 18.75 6.30 0.93
C LYS A 26 18.73 7.82 1.15
N ASP A 27 17.91 8.52 0.37
CA ASP A 27 17.75 9.96 0.44
C ASP A 27 16.85 10.40 1.61
N ASN A 28 16.04 9.48 2.17
CA ASN A 28 15.00 9.77 3.14
C ASN A 28 14.00 10.84 2.68
N THR A 29 13.83 11.03 1.36
CA THR A 29 12.91 12.01 0.77
C THR A 29 11.90 11.31 -0.16
N PRO A 30 10.94 10.54 0.41
CA PRO A 30 9.92 9.89 -0.38
C PRO A 30 8.91 10.90 -0.96
N LYS A 31 8.51 10.68 -2.21
CA LYS A 31 7.54 11.50 -2.95
C LYS A 31 6.16 10.83 -2.96
N TRP A 32 5.48 10.89 -1.81
CA TRP A 32 4.15 10.30 -1.63
C TRP A 32 3.07 10.93 -2.51
N ASN A 33 2.10 10.13 -2.93
CA ASN A 33 0.90 10.61 -3.61
C ASN A 33 -0.39 10.02 -3.00
N PRO A 34 -1.19 10.82 -2.28
CA PRO A 34 -1.08 12.27 -2.10
C PRO A 34 0.05 12.68 -1.14
N ASN A 35 0.63 13.86 -1.37
CA ASN A 35 1.75 14.39 -0.57
C ASN A 35 1.35 15.02 0.76
N ASN A 36 0.05 15.02 1.09
CA ASN A 36 -0.49 15.60 2.30
C ASN A 36 -1.64 14.76 2.85
N LEU A 37 -1.75 14.71 4.18
CA LEU A 37 -2.71 13.86 4.88
C LEU A 37 -4.18 14.24 4.60
N THR A 38 -4.47 15.54 4.42
CA THR A 38 -5.84 16.02 4.18
C THR A 38 -6.38 15.66 2.80
N SER A 39 -5.50 15.32 1.86
CA SER A 39 -5.87 14.88 0.50
C SER A 39 -6.00 13.35 0.39
N VAL A 40 -5.80 12.62 1.49
CA VAL A 40 -5.99 11.16 1.49
C VAL A 40 -7.48 10.85 1.41
N ASP A 41 -7.87 10.08 0.39
CA ASP A 41 -9.25 9.65 0.20
C ASP A 41 -9.60 8.52 1.18
N MET A 42 -10.58 8.78 2.05
CA MET A 42 -11.08 7.80 3.01
C MET A 42 -11.69 6.57 2.33
N ASN A 43 -12.27 6.71 1.13
CA ASN A 43 -12.80 5.58 0.38
C ASN A 43 -11.68 4.65 -0.11
N GLN A 44 -10.56 5.24 -0.53
CA GLN A 44 -9.36 4.49 -0.88
C GLN A 44 -8.86 3.69 0.33
N ILE A 45 -8.79 4.30 1.52
CA ILE A 45 -8.41 3.59 2.76
C ILE A 45 -9.35 2.41 3.01
N GLN A 46 -10.66 2.64 2.96
CA GLN A 46 -11.65 1.58 3.20
C GLN A 46 -11.47 0.42 2.20
N SER A 47 -11.12 0.72 0.95
CA SER A 47 -10.88 -0.29 -0.08
C SER A 47 -9.76 -1.27 0.26
N TYR A 48 -8.77 -0.88 1.07
CA TYR A 48 -7.69 -1.78 1.50
C TYR A 48 -8.19 -2.92 2.39
N PHE A 49 -9.27 -2.70 3.14
CA PHE A 49 -9.84 -3.69 4.06
C PHE A 49 -10.83 -4.65 3.39
N ASN A 50 -11.27 -4.34 2.17
CA ASN A 50 -12.14 -5.22 1.40
C ASN A 50 -11.46 -6.57 1.11
N GLN A 51 -12.27 -7.60 0.86
CA GLN A 51 -11.78 -8.89 0.37
C GLN A 51 -11.00 -8.71 -0.94
N LEU A 52 -10.02 -9.58 -1.13
CA LEU A 52 -9.34 -9.80 -2.39
C LEU A 52 -10.22 -10.63 -3.33
N PRO A 53 -9.92 -10.65 -4.63
CA PRO A 53 -10.50 -11.63 -5.55
C PRO A 53 -10.28 -13.07 -5.05
N GLU A 54 -11.18 -13.98 -5.40
CA GLU A 54 -11.14 -15.36 -4.89
C GLU A 54 -9.80 -16.06 -5.13
N ASN A 55 -9.15 -15.82 -6.27
CA ASN A 55 -7.84 -16.39 -6.61
C ASN A 55 -6.68 -15.85 -5.76
N ASP A 56 -6.84 -14.66 -5.18
CA ASP A 56 -5.81 -13.97 -4.39
C ASP A 56 -6.06 -14.11 -2.88
N GLU A 57 -7.26 -14.52 -2.44
CA GLU A 57 -7.60 -14.71 -1.03
C GLU A 57 -6.85 -15.89 -0.42
N TRP A 58 -6.15 -15.62 0.69
CA TRP A 58 -5.53 -16.68 1.46
C TRP A 58 -6.58 -17.46 2.24
N ARG A 59 -6.54 -18.78 2.10
CA ARG A 59 -7.36 -19.72 2.87
C ARG A 59 -6.42 -20.63 3.66
N PRO A 60 -6.46 -20.61 5.00
CA PRO A 60 -5.85 -21.69 5.75
C PRO A 60 -6.62 -22.97 5.45
N GLU A 61 -5.92 -24.03 5.10
CA GLU A 61 -6.49 -25.39 5.11
C GLU A 61 -6.80 -25.83 6.55
#